data_AF-A0A6V7L7A9-F1
#
_entry.id   AF-A0A6V7L7A9-F1
#
_cell.length_a   1.000
_cell.length_b   1.000
_cell.length_c   1.000
_cell.angle_alpha   90.00
_cell.angle_beta   90.00
_cell.angle_gamma   90.00
#
_symmetry.space_group_name_H-M   'P 1'
#
loop_
_entity.id
_entity.type
_entity.pdbx_description
1 polymer ?
#
loop_
_entity_poly.entity_id
_entity_poly.type
_entity_poly.pdbx_seq_one_letter_code
_entity_poly.pdbx_strand_id
1 'polypeptide(L)' 'MENQQVWVRDAEEGFIIGHFTDMVDGDALITPLNKKYPQRTCPLDEVYPAGEYTKDVEDN' A
#
# COMPACT_ATOMS: atom_id res chain seq x y z
N MET A 1 4.42 -12.58 -6.22
CA MET A 1 3.50 -11.64 -5.52
C MET A 1 4.04 -11.23 -4.16
N GLU A 2 5.17 -11.77 -3.70
CA GLU A 2 5.85 -11.27 -2.50
C GLU A 2 6.46 -9.89 -2.78
N ASN A 3 6.26 -8.94 -1.86
CA ASN A 3 6.74 -7.55 -1.93
C ASN A 3 6.02 -6.61 -2.90
N GLN A 4 4.74 -6.84 -3.22
CA GLN A 4 3.97 -5.81 -3.92
C GLN A 4 3.79 -4.59 -3.00
N GLN A 5 4.42 -3.46 -3.37
CA GLN A 5 4.17 -2.18 -2.71
C GLN A 5 2.80 -1.64 -3.14
N VAL A 6 2.07 -1.11 -2.17
CA VAL A 6 0.73 -0.58 -2.36
C VAL A 6 0.56 0.74 -1.61
N TRP A 7 -0.22 1.63 -2.19
CA TRP A 7 -0.77 2.80 -1.53
C TRP A 7 -2.08 2.40 -0.86
N VAL A 8 -2.20 2.73 0.43
CA VAL A 8 -3.42 2.54 1.20
C VAL A 8 -3.88 3.83 1.81
N ARG A 9 -5.19 4.01 1.88
CA ARG A 9 -5.81 5.20 2.44
C ARG A 9 -5.50 5.34 3.93
N ASP A 10 -5.20 6.56 4.34
CA ASP A 10 -4.98 6.94 5.73
C ASP A 10 -5.78 8.21 6.04
N ALA A 11 -6.41 8.25 7.21
CA ALA A 11 -7.30 9.36 7.57
C ALA A 11 -6.53 10.67 7.84
N GLU A 12 -5.27 10.58 8.29
CA GLU A 12 -4.45 11.74 8.65
C GLU A 12 -3.53 12.15 7.50
N GLU A 13 -2.91 11.18 6.84
CA GLU A 13 -1.89 11.41 5.81
C GLU A 13 -2.46 11.37 4.38
N GLY A 14 -3.74 11.03 4.22
CA GLY A 14 -4.38 10.76 2.94
C GLY A 14 -4.04 9.37 2.41
N PHE A 15 -2.76 9.12 2.11
CA PHE A 15 -2.26 7.81 1.69
C PHE A 15 -0.89 7.50 2.31
N ILE A 16 -0.68 6.23 2.64
CA ILE A 16 0.63 5.71 3.06
C ILE A 16 1.03 4.54 2.16
N ILE A 17 2.33 4.31 2.06
CA ILE A 17 2.89 3.20 1.30
C ILE A 17 3.24 2.02 2.22
N GLY A 18 2.90 0.80 1.80
CA GLY A 18 3.19 -0.44 2.52
C GLY A 18 3.37 -1.62 1.58
N HIS A 19 3.67 -2.78 2.15
CA HIS A 19 3.72 -4.05 1.41
C HIS A 19 2.45 -4.84 1.67
N PHE A 20 1.83 -5.30 0.59
CA PHE A 20 0.80 -6.33 0.66
C PHE A 20 1.44 -7.61 1.16
N THR A 21 0.95 -8.11 2.30
CA THR A 21 1.51 -9.28 2.99
C THR A 21 0.63 -10.50 2.79
N ASP A 22 -0.68 -10.37 2.98
CA ASP A 22 -1.65 -11.47 2.84
C ASP A 22 -3.10 -10.95 2.67
N MET A 23 -4.09 -11.83 2.54
CA MET A 23 -5.50 -11.51 2.75
C MET A 23 -6.02 -12.11 4.06
N VAL A 24 -6.78 -11.32 4.80
CA VAL A 24 -7.45 -11.74 6.04
C VAL A 24 -8.92 -11.33 5.93
N ASP A 25 -9.83 -12.30 5.96
CA ASP A 25 -11.28 -12.10 5.90
C ASP A 25 -11.78 -11.26 4.70
N GLY A 26 -11.05 -11.30 3.58
CA GLY A 26 -11.37 -10.54 2.36
C GLY A 26 -10.70 -9.16 2.29
N ASP A 27 -10.04 -8.73 3.37
CA ASP A 27 -9.25 -7.51 3.43
C ASP A 27 -7.77 -7.79 3.18
N ALA A 28 -7.07 -6.79 2.64
CA ALA A 28 -5.64 -6.82 2.44
C ALA A 28 -4.89 -6.56 3.75
N LEU A 29 -3.98 -7.45 4.12
CA LEU A 29 -3.06 -7.26 5.24
C LEU A 29 -1.82 -6.50 4.77
N ILE A 30 -1.65 -5.28 5.26
CA ILE A 30 -0.61 -4.36 4.81
C ILE A 30 0.37 -4.07 5.94
N THR A 31 1.65 -4.20 5.62
CA THR A 31 2.76 -3.78 6.48
C THR A 31 3.32 -2.45 5.96
N PRO A 32 3.06 -1.30 6.63
CA PRO A 32 3.57 -0.01 6.20
C PRO A 32 5.11 0.01 6.12
N LEU A 33 5.67 0.73 5.14
CA LEU A 33 7.13 0.93 5.05
C LEU A 33 7.64 1.86 6.16
N ASN A 34 6.83 2.84 6.56
CA ASN A 34 7.14 3.71 7.68
C ASN A 34 6.72 3.05 9.00
N LYS A 35 7.71 2.73 9.84
CA LYS A 35 7.55 2.08 11.16
C LYS A 35 6.74 2.90 12.18
N LYS A 36 6.45 4.18 11.91
CA LYS A 36 5.49 4.98 12.69
C LYS A 36 4.08 4.36 12.66
N TYR A 37 3.72 3.70 11.56
CA TYR A 37 2.40 3.12 11.36
C TYR A 37 2.39 1.62 11.66
N PRO A 38 1.42 1.11 12.43
CA PRO A 38 1.29 -0.32 12.67
C PRO A 38 0.77 -1.05 11.43
N GLN A 39 1.02 -2.36 11.39
CA GLN A 39 0.37 -3.26 10.44
C GLN A 39 -1.15 -3.15 10.57
N ARG A 40 -1.85 -3.19 9.44
CA ARG A 40 -3.29 -2.97 9.36
C ARG A 40 -3.95 -3.81 8.28
N THR A 41 -5.24 -4.08 8.43
CA THR A 41 -6.08 -4.61 7.35
C THR A 41 -6.79 -3.44 6.65
N CYS A 42 -6.89 -3.52 5.32
CA CYS A 42 -7.54 -2.51 4.49
C CYS A 42 -8.47 -3.20 3.47
N PRO A 43 -9.66 -2.66 3.21
CA PRO A 43 -10.50 -3.13 2.11
C PRO A 43 -9.76 -3.04 0.79
N LEU A 44 -9.90 -4.04 -0.08
CA LEU A 44 -9.20 -4.06 -1.38
C LEU A 44 -9.53 -2.84 -2.26
N ASP A 45 -10.73 -2.28 -2.14
CA ASP A 45 -11.14 -1.05 -2.85
C ASP A 45 -10.37 0.21 -2.41
N GLU A 46 -9.63 0.13 -1.30
CA GLU A 46 -8.77 1.19 -0.79
C GLU A 46 -7.27 0.86 -0.89
N VAL A 47 -6.92 -0.22 -1.60
CA VAL A 47 -5.54 -0.65 -1.85
C VAL A 47 -5.18 -0.50 -3.32
N TYR A 48 -4.22 0.38 -3.60
CA TYR A 48 -3.82 0.73 -4.95
C TYR A 48 -2.39 0.26 -5.22
N PRO A 49 -2.09 -0.37 -6.37
CA PRO A 49 -0.72 -0.78 -6.69
C PRO A 49 0.20 0.44 -6.77
N ALA A 50 1.34 0.39 -6.09
CA ALA A 50 2.38 1.39 -6.23
C ALA A 50 3.23 1.06 -7.47
N GLY A 51 3.52 2.07 -8.29
CA GLY A 51 4.45 1.92 -9.41
C GLY A 51 5.91 1.75 -8.94
N GLU A 52 6.76 1.22 -9.82
CA GLU A 52 8.20 1.18 -9.57
C GLU A 52 8.79 2.60 -9.55
N TYR A 53 9.46 2.96 -8.46
CA TYR A 53 10.10 4.28 -8.26
C TYR A 53 11.17 4.62 -9.31
N THR A 54 11.64 3.65 -10.10
CA THR A 54 12.76 3.79 -11.04
C THR A 54 12.35 4.25 -12.44
N LYS A 55 11.07 4.51 -12.70
CA LYS A 55 10.61 5.04 -13.98
C LYS A 55 10.12 6.47 -13.81
N ASP A 56 10.96 7.41 -14.19
CA ASP A 56 10.50 8.73 -14.59
C ASP A 56 9.54 8.54 -15.78
N VAL A 57 8.31 9.02 -15.63
CA VAL A 57 7.32 9.07 -16.70
C VAL A 57 7.37 10.46 -17.31
N GLU A 58 7.84 10.55 -18.56
CA GLU A 58 7.71 11.77 -19.36
C GLU A 58 6.24 11.92 -19.76
N ASP A 59 5.59 12.96 -19.21
CA ASP A 59 4.23 13.38 -19.56
C ASP A 59 4.33 14.39 -20.71
N ASN A 60 3.97 13.98 -21.94
CA ASN A 60 4.01 14.81 -23.15
C ASN A 60 2.65 14.85 -23.85
#